data_AF-A0A6A4KNU2-F1
#
_entry.id   AF-A0A6A4KNU2-F1
#
_cell.length_a   1.000
_cell.length_b   1.000
_cell.length_c   1.000
_cell.angle_alpha   90.00
_cell.angle_beta   90.00
_cell.angle_gamma   90.00
#
_symmetry.space_group_name_H-M   'P 1'
#
loop_
_entity.id
_entity.type
_entity.pdbx_description
1 polymer ?
#
loop_
_entity_poly.entity_id
_entity_poly.type
_entity_poly.pdbx_seq_one_letter_code
_entity_poly.pdbx_strand_id
1 'polypeptide(L)'
;MTETTTTVADDGDDDRSPEMSRDREMGRSKEEWRTKFDLGQGKHRLAFRYFVAIDLFNGKKLESIVPLIRYCQVPYVSYTDYQLIDFSDDGFVSLLTENCNTKDDLRLPTNDRLLSQIKDVFAEGKDLYVTVMSAMGEEQICAIV
;
A
#
# COMPACT_ATOMS: atom_id res chain seq x y z
N MET A 1 35.45 27.55 -57.93
CA MET A 1 35.41 27.89 -56.50
C MET A 1 35.54 26.57 -55.74
N THR A 2 36.80 26.19 -55.45
CA THR A 2 37.36 25.88 -54.09
C THR A 2 36.84 24.54 -53.53
N GLU A 3 37.57 23.42 -53.66
CA GLU A 3 38.63 22.89 -52.75
C GLU A 3 38.12 22.66 -51.30
N THR A 4 38.44 21.63 -50.49
CA THR A 4 39.20 20.36 -50.55
C THR A 4 39.11 19.73 -49.13
N THR A 5 38.81 18.42 -49.01
CA THR A 5 39.34 17.40 -48.04
C THR A 5 39.12 17.42 -46.50
N THR A 6 38.88 16.19 -45.99
CA THR A 6 39.38 15.53 -44.74
C THR A 6 38.42 15.18 -43.57
N THR A 7 38.42 13.85 -43.31
CA THR A 7 38.20 13.00 -42.11
C THR A 7 37.52 13.52 -40.83
N VAL A 8 36.65 12.68 -40.26
CA VAL A 8 36.45 12.56 -38.80
C VAL A 8 36.40 11.08 -38.40
N ALA A 9 37.05 10.79 -37.28
CA ALA A 9 37.42 9.49 -36.72
C ALA A 9 36.36 8.89 -35.76
N ASP A 10 36.65 7.65 -35.35
CA ASP A 10 36.09 6.78 -34.32
C ASP A 10 35.66 7.40 -32.97
N ASP A 11 34.72 6.67 -32.35
CA ASP A 11 34.47 6.40 -30.92
C ASP A 11 34.26 7.54 -29.92
N GLY A 12 33.12 7.44 -29.20
CA GLY A 12 32.87 8.18 -27.97
C GLY A 12 31.48 7.91 -27.41
N ASP A 13 31.43 7.08 -26.37
CA ASP A 13 30.28 6.87 -25.47
C ASP A 13 29.57 8.19 -25.13
N ASP A 14 28.28 8.30 -25.44
CA ASP A 14 27.42 9.39 -24.96
C ASP A 14 26.38 8.79 -24.01
N ASP A 15 26.84 8.55 -22.78
CA ASP A 15 26.06 8.21 -21.59
C ASP A 15 25.14 9.37 -21.21
N ARG A 16 24.05 9.57 -21.96
CA ARG A 16 23.00 10.51 -21.59
C ARG A 16 21.93 9.80 -20.77
N SER A 17 22.18 9.77 -19.46
CA SER A 17 21.12 9.67 -18.45
C SER A 17 20.06 10.75 -18.71
N PRO A 18 18.76 10.44 -18.83
CA PRO A 18 17.74 11.47 -18.95
C PRO A 18 17.54 12.19 -17.61
N GLU A 19 17.70 13.52 -17.63
CA GLU A 19 17.55 14.43 -16.50
C GLU A 19 16.18 14.32 -15.79
N MET A 20 16.23 14.35 -14.47
CA MET A 20 15.09 14.44 -13.56
C MET A 20 14.35 15.78 -13.72
N SER A 21 13.14 15.77 -14.27
CA SER A 21 12.22 16.89 -14.15
C SER A 21 11.64 16.93 -12.73
N ARG A 22 11.89 18.04 -12.00
CA ARG A 22 11.38 18.29 -10.64
C ARG A 22 9.86 18.46 -10.66
N ASP A 23 9.15 17.55 -10.00
CA ASP A 23 7.71 17.64 -9.78
C ASP A 23 7.37 18.71 -8.73
N ARG A 24 6.39 19.55 -9.06
CA ARG A 24 5.74 20.47 -8.12
C ARG A 24 4.60 19.75 -7.43
N GLU A 25 4.65 19.76 -6.11
CA GLU A 25 3.87 18.98 -5.15
C GLU A 25 2.37 19.33 -5.10
N MET A 26 1.51 18.31 -5.05
CA MET A 26 0.19 18.39 -4.40
C MET A 26 -0.26 17.00 -3.88
N GLY A 27 0.00 16.75 -2.60
CA GLY A 27 -0.79 15.91 -1.68
C GLY A 27 -1.44 14.61 -2.17
N ARG A 28 -0.66 13.62 -2.62
CA ARG A 28 -1.07 12.20 -2.63
C ARG A 28 0.10 11.35 -2.14
N SER A 29 -0.18 10.30 -1.37
CA SER A 29 0.83 9.37 -0.85
C SER A 29 1.75 8.91 -1.99
N LYS A 30 3.07 9.10 -1.82
CA LYS A 30 4.09 8.71 -2.80
C LYS A 30 4.10 7.19 -2.95
N GLU A 31 3.41 6.69 -3.96
CA GLU A 31 3.66 5.37 -4.52
C GLU A 31 4.79 5.52 -5.55
N GLU A 32 6.03 5.24 -5.15
CA GLU A 32 7.18 5.30 -6.06
C GLU A 32 7.26 3.98 -6.87
N TRP A 33 6.65 3.96 -8.05
CA TRP A 33 6.62 2.80 -8.94
C TRP A 33 7.93 2.67 -9.73
N ARG A 34 8.91 1.90 -9.24
CA ARG A 34 10.14 1.59 -10.01
C ARG A 34 9.94 0.37 -10.89
N THR A 35 9.67 0.58 -12.18
CA THR A 35 9.65 -0.50 -13.18
C THR A 35 11.07 -0.73 -13.71
N LYS A 36 11.68 -1.88 -13.40
CA LYS A 36 12.93 -2.32 -14.04
C LYS A 36 12.60 -3.21 -15.25
N PHE A 37 12.94 -2.75 -16.44
CA PHE A 37 12.87 -3.55 -17.66
C PHE A 37 14.22 -4.24 -17.88
N ASP A 38 14.30 -5.55 -17.65
CA ASP A 38 15.48 -6.30 -18.06
C ASP A 38 15.32 -6.63 -19.55
N LEU A 39 16.03 -5.91 -20.43
CA LEU A 39 15.95 -6.01 -21.90
C LEU A 39 17.18 -6.72 -22.50
N GLY A 40 17.44 -7.99 -22.12
CA GLY A 40 18.36 -8.86 -22.85
C GLY A 40 18.08 -8.92 -24.36
N GLN A 41 19.12 -8.87 -25.19
CA GLN A 41 19.01 -8.80 -26.65
C GLN A 41 18.61 -10.16 -27.24
N GLY A 42 17.38 -10.29 -27.71
CA GLY A 42 16.86 -11.46 -28.44
C GLY A 42 15.40 -11.27 -28.82
N LYS A 43 15.06 -11.42 -30.10
CA LYS A 43 13.70 -11.16 -30.63
C LYS A 43 12.70 -12.13 -29.98
N HIS A 44 11.61 -11.59 -29.44
CA HIS A 44 10.54 -12.20 -28.63
C HIS A 44 10.87 -12.44 -27.13
N ARG A 45 11.03 -11.37 -26.34
CA ARG A 45 11.08 -11.47 -24.87
C ARG A 45 9.75 -11.09 -24.23
N LEU A 46 9.25 -11.98 -23.38
CA LEU A 46 8.13 -11.70 -22.48
C LEU A 46 8.60 -10.62 -21.50
N ALA A 47 7.91 -9.49 -21.49
CA ALA A 47 8.21 -8.42 -20.57
C ALA A 47 7.49 -8.69 -19.23
N PHE A 48 8.16 -8.36 -18.12
CA PHE A 48 7.63 -8.55 -16.77
C PHE A 48 7.64 -7.25 -16.00
N ARG A 49 6.77 -7.14 -14.99
CA ARG A 49 6.82 -6.10 -13.96
C ARG A 49 7.20 -6.72 -12.62
N TYR A 50 7.87 -5.93 -11.80
CA TYR A 50 8.19 -6.27 -10.43
C TYR A 50 7.37 -5.40 -9.48
N PHE A 51 6.60 -6.03 -8.60
CA PHE A 51 5.81 -5.37 -7.58
C PHE A 51 6.47 -5.56 -6.22
N VAL A 52 6.52 -4.47 -5.48
CA VAL A 52 6.79 -4.47 -4.04
C VAL A 52 5.57 -3.86 -3.39
N ALA A 53 4.97 -4.58 -2.45
CA ALA A 53 3.80 -4.13 -1.69
C ALA A 53 4.05 -4.33 -0.20
N ILE A 54 3.32 -3.57 0.61
CA ILE A 54 3.24 -3.79 2.06
C ILE A 54 1.86 -4.35 2.34
N ASP A 55 1.81 -5.47 3.07
CA ASP A 55 0.59 -6.07 3.55
C ASP A 55 -0.12 -5.11 4.51
N LEU A 56 -1.41 -4.91 4.27
CA LEU A 56 -2.22 -3.91 4.95
C LEU A 56 -2.47 -4.25 6.44
N PHE A 57 -2.50 -5.53 6.80
CA PHE A 57 -2.84 -5.99 8.15
C PHE A 57 -1.61 -6.26 9.01
N ASN A 58 -0.59 -6.90 8.41
CA ASN A 58 0.60 -7.33 9.16
C ASN A 58 1.87 -6.52 8.83
N GLY A 59 1.82 -5.60 7.88
CA GLY A 59 2.94 -4.74 7.51
C GLY A 59 4.11 -5.46 6.83
N LYS A 60 3.98 -6.74 6.50
CA LYS A 60 5.04 -7.50 5.82
C LYS A 60 5.21 -7.01 4.40
N LYS A 61 6.47 -6.90 3.98
CA LYS A 61 6.83 -6.62 2.60
C LYS A 61 6.62 -7.87 1.75
N LEU A 62 5.86 -7.72 0.67
CA LEU A 62 5.59 -8.76 -0.32
C LEU A 62 6.18 -8.35 -1.67
N GLU A 63 6.75 -9.30 -2.39
CA GLU A 63 7.39 -9.08 -3.69
C GLU A 63 6.81 -10.07 -4.70
N SER A 64 6.49 -9.59 -5.91
CA SER A 64 5.90 -10.43 -6.95
C SER A 64 6.35 -10.02 -8.35
N ILE A 65 6.62 -11.01 -9.20
CA ILE A 65 6.94 -10.81 -10.61
C ILE A 65 5.72 -11.22 -11.43
N VAL A 66 5.19 -10.28 -12.20
CA VAL A 66 3.97 -10.50 -13.00
C VAL A 66 4.27 -10.25 -14.48
N PRO A 67 3.93 -11.18 -15.38
CA PRO A 67 4.01 -10.94 -16.82
C PRO A 67 3.16 -9.73 -17.22
N LEU A 68 3.68 -8.88 -18.12
CA LEU A 68 3.00 -7.67 -18.60
C LEU A 68 1.62 -7.93 -19.23
N ILE A 69 1.38 -9.17 -19.69
CA ILE A 69 0.14 -9.61 -20.33
C ILE A 69 -0.96 -10.04 -19.36
N ARG A 70 -0.68 -10.14 -18.05
CA ARG A 70 -1.68 -10.54 -17.05
C ARG A 70 -2.21 -9.33 -16.28
N TYR A 71 -3.52 -9.33 -16.05
CA TYR A 71 -4.15 -8.36 -15.12
C TYR A 71 -3.75 -8.69 -13.68
N CYS A 72 -3.61 -7.64 -12.87
CA CYS A 72 -3.47 -7.76 -11.42
C CYS A 72 -4.83 -7.47 -10.78
N GLN A 73 -5.20 -8.25 -9.77
CA GLN A 73 -6.38 -7.97 -8.96
C GLN A 73 -6.08 -6.78 -8.04
N VAL A 74 -7.02 -5.85 -7.94
CA VAL A 74 -6.94 -4.72 -7.02
C VAL A 74 -7.88 -5.02 -5.86
N PRO A 75 -7.38 -5.13 -4.62
CA PRO A 75 -8.24 -5.39 -3.48
C PRO A 75 -9.16 -4.20 -3.25
N TYR A 76 -10.41 -4.48 -2.94
CA TYR A 76 -11.31 -3.46 -2.39
C TYR A 76 -11.04 -3.32 -0.90
N VAL A 77 -10.80 -2.09 -0.46
CA VAL A 77 -10.56 -1.75 0.94
C VAL A 77 -11.65 -0.80 1.40
N SER A 78 -12.35 -1.15 2.47
CA SER A 78 -13.35 -0.32 3.12
C SER A 78 -12.99 -0.02 4.56
N TYR A 79 -13.36 1.17 5.01
CA TYR A 79 -13.23 1.62 6.40
C TYR A 79 -14.63 1.90 6.91
N THR A 80 -14.95 1.38 8.09
CA THR A 80 -16.28 1.56 8.70
C THR A 80 -16.10 1.80 10.19
N ASP A 81 -16.75 2.86 10.67
CA ASP A 81 -16.71 3.23 12.07
C ASP A 81 -17.84 2.54 12.82
N TYR A 82 -17.51 1.96 13.96
CA TYR A 82 -18.46 1.31 14.86
C TYR A 82 -18.31 1.86 16.26
N GLN A 83 -19.43 1.94 16.99
CA GLN A 83 -19.36 2.27 18.41
C GLN A 83 -18.92 1.02 19.19
N LEU A 84 -17.90 1.16 20.03
CA LEU A 84 -17.48 0.09 20.94
C LEU A 84 -18.47 0.00 22.10
N ILE A 85 -19.08 -1.17 22.28
CA ILE A 85 -20.00 -1.43 23.40
C ILE A 85 -19.22 -1.99 24.59
N ASP A 86 -18.46 -3.06 24.36
CA ASP A 86 -17.70 -3.77 25.38
C ASP A 86 -16.59 -4.62 24.74
N PHE A 87 -15.69 -5.15 25.56
CA PHE A 87 -14.74 -6.19 25.15
C PHE A 87 -14.56 -7.23 26.26
N SER A 88 -14.45 -8.49 25.86
CA SER A 88 -14.34 -9.62 26.78
C SER A 88 -12.87 -9.89 27.18
N ASP A 89 -12.69 -10.57 28.31
CA ASP A 89 -11.36 -10.94 28.85
C ASP A 89 -10.57 -11.89 27.91
N ASP A 90 -11.28 -12.60 27.02
CA ASP A 90 -10.72 -13.46 25.98
C ASP A 90 -10.25 -12.68 24.72
N GLY A 91 -10.44 -11.37 24.72
CA GLY A 91 -9.94 -10.43 23.72
C GLY A 91 -10.88 -10.17 22.54
N PHE A 92 -12.13 -10.65 22.57
CA PHE A 92 -13.15 -10.29 21.58
C PHE A 92 -13.81 -8.95 21.92
N VAL A 93 -14.24 -8.22 20.89
CA VAL A 93 -14.93 -6.93 21.02
C VAL A 93 -16.38 -7.06 20.59
N SER A 94 -17.26 -6.30 21.24
CA SER A 94 -18.65 -6.13 20.85
C SER A 94 -18.85 -4.72 20.28
N LEU A 95 -19.15 -4.66 18.98
CA LEU A 95 -19.32 -3.41 18.24
C LEU A 95 -20.78 -3.21 17.85
N LEU A 96 -21.31 -1.99 18.02
CA LEU A 96 -22.65 -1.63 17.57
C LEU A 96 -22.63 -1.25 16.09
N THR A 97 -23.46 -1.91 15.31
CA THR A 97 -23.71 -1.58 13.89
C THR A 97 -24.86 -0.58 13.76
N GLU A 98 -24.92 0.13 12.63
CA GLU A 98 -26.01 1.08 12.32
C GLU A 98 -27.41 0.43 12.33
N ASN A 99 -27.48 -0.88 12.11
CA ASN A 99 -28.72 -1.66 12.11
C ASN A 99 -29.16 -2.07 13.53
N CYS A 100 -28.56 -1.52 14.58
CA CYS A 100 -28.76 -1.88 15.99
C CYS A 100 -28.45 -3.36 16.30
N ASN A 101 -27.63 -4.01 15.47
CA ASN A 101 -27.08 -5.35 15.76
C ASN A 101 -25.67 -5.23 16.34
N THR A 102 -25.22 -6.27 17.04
CA THR A 102 -23.84 -6.39 17.52
C THR A 102 -22.97 -7.17 16.54
N LYS A 103 -21.71 -6.75 16.40
CA LYS A 103 -20.65 -7.44 15.68
C LYS A 103 -19.61 -7.89 16.71
N ASP A 104 -19.50 -9.20 16.90
CA ASP A 104 -18.76 -9.86 17.99
C ASP A 104 -17.63 -10.80 17.47
N ASP A 105 -17.32 -10.73 16.18
CA ASP A 105 -16.35 -11.59 15.49
C ASP A 105 -14.92 -11.00 15.46
N LEU A 106 -14.75 -9.76 15.90
CA LEU A 106 -13.46 -9.07 15.92
C LEU A 106 -12.76 -9.19 17.27
N ARG A 107 -11.44 -9.09 17.23
CA ARG A 107 -10.58 -9.05 18.40
C ARG A 107 -9.97 -7.66 18.59
N LEU A 108 -9.58 -7.38 19.82
CA LEU A 108 -8.78 -6.22 20.15
C LEU A 108 -7.51 -6.16 19.27
N PRO A 109 -7.09 -4.96 18.84
CA PRO A 109 -5.93 -4.81 17.97
C PRO A 109 -4.65 -5.28 18.66
N THR A 110 -3.75 -5.88 17.88
CA THR A 110 -2.42 -6.34 18.36
C THR A 110 -1.42 -5.21 18.57
N ASN A 111 -1.72 -4.02 18.07
CA ASN A 111 -0.88 -2.84 18.25
C ASN A 111 -1.04 -2.28 19.66
N ASP A 112 0.01 -2.39 20.49
CA ASP A 112 -0.01 -1.98 21.90
C ASP A 112 -0.46 -0.53 22.10
N ARG A 113 -0.04 0.39 21.21
CA ARG A 113 -0.40 1.80 21.33
C ARG A 113 -1.90 2.01 21.14
N LEU A 114 -2.48 1.38 20.11
CA LEU A 114 -3.91 1.47 19.84
C LEU A 114 -4.73 0.76 20.92
N LEU A 115 -4.25 -0.40 21.37
CA LEU A 115 -4.87 -1.18 22.44
C LEU A 115 -4.95 -0.39 23.75
N SER A 116 -3.85 0.25 24.16
CA SER A 116 -3.83 1.10 25.36
C SER A 116 -4.81 2.25 25.22
N GLN A 117 -4.83 2.95 24.08
CA GLN A 117 -5.75 4.05 23.85
C GLN A 117 -7.23 3.63 23.94
N ILE A 118 -7.59 2.48 23.37
CA ILE A 118 -8.95 1.94 23.46
C ILE A 118 -9.32 1.68 24.92
N LYS A 119 -8.44 1.00 25.67
CA LYS A 119 -8.70 0.67 27.09
C LYS A 119 -8.80 1.91 27.97
N ASP A 120 -7.93 2.90 27.75
CA ASP A 120 -7.89 4.13 28.53
C ASP A 120 -9.15 4.97 28.29
N VAL A 121 -9.52 5.21 27.02
CA VAL A 121 -10.72 6.01 26.68
C VAL A 121 -12.00 5.31 27.12
N PHE A 122 -12.07 3.98 27.00
CA PHE A 122 -13.21 3.21 27.46
C PHE A 122 -13.33 3.24 29.00
N ALA A 123 -12.21 3.18 29.73
CA ALA A 123 -12.20 3.28 31.20
C ALA A 123 -12.62 4.67 31.71
N GLU A 124 -12.48 5.72 30.91
CA GLU A 124 -13.01 7.06 31.22
C GLU A 124 -14.55 7.12 31.12
N GLY A 125 -15.21 6.06 30.62
CA GLY A 125 -16.66 6.00 30.46
C GLY A 125 -17.19 6.90 29.34
N LYS A 126 -16.34 7.22 28.36
CA LYS A 126 -16.72 7.99 27.17
C LYS A 126 -17.17 7.05 26.06
N ASP A 127 -18.09 7.52 25.23
CA ASP A 127 -18.42 6.85 23.97
C ASP A 127 -17.17 6.81 23.09
N LEU A 128 -16.82 5.61 22.64
CA LEU A 128 -15.65 5.36 21.81
C LEU A 128 -16.11 4.77 20.47
N TYR A 129 -15.64 5.38 19.39
CA TYR A 129 -15.81 4.86 18.04
C TYR A 129 -14.48 4.27 17.56
N VAL A 130 -14.55 3.10 16.94
CA VAL A 130 -13.40 2.40 16.37
C VAL A 130 -13.59 2.25 14.86
N THR A 131 -12.55 2.53 14.10
CA THR A 131 -12.54 2.31 12.65
C THR A 131 -12.03 0.89 12.38
N VAL A 132 -12.86 0.09 11.73
CA VAL A 132 -12.50 -1.23 11.21
C VAL A 132 -12.17 -1.10 9.73
N MET A 133 -11.01 -1.62 9.37
CA MET A 133 -10.56 -1.77 7.99
C MET A 133 -10.85 -3.18 7.52
N SER A 134 -11.50 -3.32 6.36
CA SER A 134 -11.86 -4.59 5.74
C SER A 134 -11.28 -4.67 4.33
N ALA A 135 -10.60 -5.77 4.01
CA ALA A 135 -10.06 -6.05 2.68
C ALA A 135 -9.93 -7.56 2.47
N MET A 136 -10.34 -8.04 1.30
CA MET A 136 -10.15 -9.45 0.88
C MET A 136 -10.71 -10.50 1.86
N GLY A 137 -11.74 -10.16 2.65
CA GLY A 137 -12.34 -11.05 3.65
C GLY A 137 -11.63 -11.05 5.01
N GLU A 138 -10.61 -10.21 5.20
CA GLU A 138 -9.96 -9.96 6.49
C GLU A 138 -10.38 -8.59 7.04
N GLU A 139 -10.49 -8.50 8.36
CA GLU A 139 -10.92 -7.30 9.07
C GLU A 139 -10.06 -7.04 10.30
N GLN A 140 -9.74 -5.77 10.55
CA GLN A 140 -8.95 -5.35 11.71
C GLN A 140 -9.31 -3.93 12.17
N ILE A 141 -9.36 -3.71 13.48
CA ILE A 141 -9.44 -2.37 14.06
C ILE A 141 -8.12 -1.64 13.80
N CYS A 142 -8.19 -0.49 13.10
CA CYS A 142 -7.00 0.27 12.70
C CYS A 142 -6.89 1.65 13.35
N ALA A 143 -7.99 2.21 13.85
CA ALA A 143 -8.01 3.54 14.47
C ALA A 143 -9.14 3.70 15.50
N ILE A 144 -9.01 4.74 16.32
CA ILE A 144 -10.07 5.29 17.17
C ILE A 144 -10.47 6.66 16.63
N VAL A 145 -11.74 7.03 16.78
CA VAL A 145 -12.32 8.31 16.33
C VAL A 145 -12.78 9.13 17.53
#